data_AF-A0A819U3A3-F1
#
_entry.id   AF-A0A819U3A3-F1
#
_cell.length_a   1.000
_cell.length_b   1.000
_cell.length_c   1.000
_cell.angle_alpha   90.00
_cell.angle_beta   90.00
_cell.angle_gamma   90.00
#
_symmetry.space_group_name_H-M   'P 1'
#
loop_
_entity.id
_entity.type
_entity.pdbx_description
1 polymer ?
#
loop_
_entity_poly.entity_id
_entity_poly.type
_entity_poly.pdbx_seq_one_letter_code
_entity_poly.pdbx_strand_id
1 'polypeptide(L)' 'EEPQQCCLRYEDAYQYQNIFGPLVKMEADDDKKLKESQTQENISVRWDMGLNKKRLAYFYLPKANEGKKL' A
#
# COMPACT_ATOMS: atom_id res chain seq x y z
N GLU A 1 -11.20 -18.15 9.43
CA GLU A 1 -11.53 -18.99 8.28
C GLU A 1 -10.49 -18.69 7.21
N GLU A 2 -9.73 -19.69 6.79
CA GLU A 2 -8.71 -19.49 5.75
C GLU A 2 -9.41 -19.30 4.39
N PRO A 3 -8.95 -18.36 3.55
CA PRO A 3 -9.57 -18.12 2.26
C PRO A 3 -9.48 -19.37 1.38
N GLN A 4 -10.54 -19.63 0.63
CA GLN A 4 -10.57 -20.74 -0.31
C GLN A 4 -9.48 -20.57 -1.39
N GLN A 5 -8.83 -21.67 -1.77
CA GLN A 5 -7.80 -21.64 -2.80
C GLN A 5 -8.36 -21.27 -4.18
N CYS A 6 -7.54 -20.60 -4.99
CA CYS A 6 -7.91 -20.25 -6.35
C CYS A 6 -8.12 -21.50 -7.22
N CYS A 7 -9.10 -21.43 -8.12
CA CYS A 7 -9.44 -22.51 -9.04
C CYS A 7 -9.05 -22.11 -10.47
N LEU A 8 -8.77 -23.10 -11.33
CA LEU A 8 -8.52 -22.84 -12.75
C LEU A 8 -9.81 -22.54 -13.54
N ARG A 9 -10.96 -22.95 -13.02
CA ARG A 9 -12.30 -22.73 -13.59
C ARG A 9 -13.29 -22.47 -12.45
N TYR A 10 -14.27 -21.63 -12.73
CA TYR A 10 -15.30 -21.23 -11.79
C TYR A 10 -16.68 -21.58 -12.37
N GLU A 11 -17.61 -21.96 -11.51
CA GLU A 11 -19.00 -22.28 -11.86
C GLU A 11 -19.75 -21.04 -12.34
N ASP A 12 -19.55 -19.91 -11.65
CA ASP A 12 -20.11 -18.61 -12.00
C ASP A 12 -19.27 -17.44 -11.45
N ALA A 13 -19.74 -16.22 -11.68
CA ALA A 13 -19.09 -15.01 -11.19
C ALA A 13 -19.18 -14.84 -9.66
N TYR A 14 -20.20 -15.41 -9.02
CA TYR A 14 -20.35 -15.36 -7.56
C TYR A 14 -19.29 -16.22 -6.88
N GLN A 15 -19.01 -17.42 -7.40
CA GLN A 15 -17.93 -18.27 -6.90
C GLN A 15 -16.57 -17.57 -7.04
N TYR A 16 -16.31 -16.92 -8.18
CA TYR A 16 -15.09 -16.13 -8.37
C TYR A 16 -14.97 -15.01 -7.33
N GLN A 17 -16.05 -14.24 -7.13
CA GLN A 17 -16.08 -13.14 -6.16
C GLN A 17 -15.88 -13.63 -4.72
N ASN A 18 -16.50 -14.75 -4.35
CA ASN A 18 -16.39 -15.33 -3.01
C ASN A 18 -14.97 -15.85 -2.73
N ILE A 19 -14.24 -16.31 -3.74
CA ILE A 19 -12.84 -16.75 -3.60
C ILE A 19 -11.88 -15.57 -3.61
N PHE A 20 -11.97 -14.66 -4.59
CA PHE A 20 -11.01 -13.55 -4.72
C PHE A 20 -11.29 -12.36 -3.80
N GLY A 21 -12.54 -12.11 -3.43
CA GLY A 21 -12.92 -10.99 -2.56
C GLY A 21 -12.15 -11.00 -1.23
N PRO A 22 -12.12 -12.13 -0.49
CA PRO A 22 -11.32 -12.26 0.73
C PRO A 22 -9.81 -12.08 0.50
N LEU A 23 -9.27 -12.56 -0.62
CA LEU A 23 -7.84 -12.41 -0.95
C LEU A 23 -7.46 -10.95 -1.19
N VAL A 24 -8.27 -10.22 -1.97
CA VAL A 24 -8.08 -8.79 -2.21
C VAL A 24 -8.18 -8.01 -0.90
N LYS A 25 -9.14 -8.38 -0.05
CA LYS A 25 -9.28 -7.76 1.27
C LYS A 25 -8.06 -7.99 2.15
N MET A 26 -7.51 -9.21 2.17
CA MET A 26 -6.31 -9.54 2.93
C MET A 26 -5.10 -8.71 2.48
N GLU A 27 -4.87 -8.64 1.16
CA GLU A 27 -3.80 -7.79 0.61
C GLU A 27 -4.04 -6.31 0.94
N ALA A 28 -5.29 -5.83 0.86
CA ALA A 28 -5.61 -4.45 1.22
C ALA A 28 -5.36 -4.15 2.71
N ASP A 29 -5.71 -5.09 3.59
CA ASP A 29 -5.47 -4.98 5.03
C ASP A 29 -3.96 -5.02 5.35
N ASP A 30 -3.20 -5.84 4.62
CA ASP A 30 -1.75 -5.95 4.77
C ASP A 30 -1.00 -4.75 4.20
N ASP A 31 -1.38 -4.24 3.02
CA ASP A 31 -0.83 -2.99 2.46
C ASP A 31 -1.14 -1.82 3.39
N LYS A 32 -2.38 -1.71 3.90
CA LYS A 32 -2.75 -0.68 4.86
C LYS A 32 -1.82 -0.69 6.09
N LYS A 33 -1.66 -1.85 6.74
CA LYS A 33 -0.76 -1.99 7.90
C LYS A 33 0.69 -1.66 7.53
N LEU A 34 1.15 -2.14 6.38
CA LEU A 34 2.51 -1.88 5.90
C LEU A 34 2.74 -0.38 5.70
N LYS A 35 1.82 0.32 5.05
CA LYS A 35 1.92 1.78 4.81
C LYS A 35 1.84 2.57 6.12
N GLU A 36 0.93 2.21 7.02
CA GLU A 36 0.79 2.85 8.33
C GLU A 36 2.06 2.65 9.19
N SER A 37 2.73 1.49 9.08
CA SER A 37 3.98 1.19 9.80
C SER A 37 5.20 1.99 9.32
N GLN A 38 5.13 2.62 8.13
CA GLN A 38 6.25 3.36 7.54
C GLN A 38 6.33 4.83 8.00
N THR A 39 5.64 5.17 9.08
CA THR A 39 5.70 6.50 9.69
C THR A 39 7.13 6.83 10.13
N GLN A 40 7.61 8.02 9.77
CA GLN A 40 8.93 8.53 10.17
C GLN A 40 8.78 9.84 10.95
N GLU A 41 9.42 9.89 12.10
CA GLU A 41 9.44 11.05 12.99
C GLU A 41 10.72 11.86 12.82
N ASN A 42 10.74 13.08 13.37
CA ASN A 42 11.90 13.98 13.37
C ASN A 42 12.41 14.34 11.96
N ILE A 43 11.50 14.47 11.00
CA ILE A 43 11.81 14.87 9.63
C ILE A 43 12.03 16.39 9.57
N SER A 44 13.18 16.80 9.01
CA SER A 44 13.44 18.21 8.69
C SER A 44 12.83 18.56 7.33
N VAL A 45 11.97 19.58 7.30
CA VAL A 45 11.27 20.02 6.07
C VAL A 45 11.75 21.40 5.64
N ARG A 46 12.17 21.53 4.37
CA ARG A 46 12.42 22.81 3.71
C ARG A 46 11.22 23.18 2.84
N TRP A 47 10.61 24.34 3.09
CA TRP A 47 9.45 24.83 2.35
C TRP A 47 9.85 25.79 1.23
N ASP A 48 9.13 25.73 0.10
CA ASP A 48 9.34 26.63 -1.04
C ASP A 48 8.02 26.95 -1.77
N MET A 49 8.05 27.92 -2.68
CA MET A 49 6.95 28.30 -3.56
C MET A 49 7.31 27.98 -5.01
N GLY A 50 6.61 27.02 -5.62
CA GLY A 50 6.79 26.71 -7.03
C GLY A 50 6.42 27.89 -7.93
N LEU A 51 6.98 27.92 -9.15
CA LEU A 51 6.64 28.94 -10.16
C LEU A 51 5.14 28.95 -10.52
N ASN A 52 4.48 27.82 -10.33
CA ASN A 52 3.02 27.65 -10.46
C ASN A 52 2.23 28.10 -9.21
N LYS A 53 2.89 28.77 -8.25
CA LYS A 53 2.32 29.22 -6.97
C LYS A 53 1.81 28.08 -6.06
N LYS A 54 2.27 26.84 -6.24
CA LYS A 54 1.98 25.71 -5.30
C LYS A 54 3.09 25.57 -4.24
N ARG A 55 2.69 25.28 -3.00
CA ARG A 55 3.61 25.05 -1.89
C ARG A 55 4.39 23.75 -2.13
N LEU A 56 5.71 23.81 -1.99
CA LEU A 56 6.60 22.65 -2.11
C LEU A 56 7.21 22.33 -0.74
N ALA A 57 7.32 21.03 -0.43
CA ALA A 57 7.96 20.51 0.77
C ALA A 57 9.09 19.57 0.35
N TYR A 58 10.32 19.88 0.75
CA TYR A 58 11.49 19.04 0.53
C TYR A 58 11.91 18.41 1.85
N PHE A 59 12.09 17.09 1.86
CA PHE A 59 12.55 16.34 3.01
C PHE A 59 13.26 15.06 2.57
N TYR A 60 14.08 14.49 3.44
CA TYR A 60 14.78 13.23 3.23
C TYR A 60 14.15 12.14 4.11
N LEU A 61 13.96 10.94 3.57
CA LEU A 61 13.44 9.77 4.27
C LEU A 61 14.53 8.70 4.41
N PRO A 62 15.28 8.66 5.53
CA PRO A 62 16.40 7.73 5.71
C PRO A 62 16.02 6.26 5.51
N LYS A 63 14.84 5.85 6.01
CA LYS A 63 14.41 4.44 6.04
C LYS A 63 13.67 3.98 4.78
N ALA A 64 13.39 4.88 3.83
CA ALA A 64 12.62 4.53 2.63
C ALA A 64 13.45 3.81 1.55
N ASN A 65 14.78 3.97 1.57
CA ASN A 65 15.68 3.39 0.58
C ASN A 65 16.10 1.94 0.88
N GLU A 66 15.65 1.35 1.99
CA GLU A 66 15.94 -0.05 2.37
C GLU A 66 14.88 -1.05 1.87
N GLY A 67 14.02 -0.64 0.93
CA GLY A 67 12.85 -1.40 0.48
C GLY A 67 13.18 -2.69 -0.28
N LYS A 68 12.98 -3.82 0.41
CA LYS A 68 12.72 -5.21 -0.04
C LYS A 68 13.66 -5.78 -1.12
N LYS A 69 14.74 -6.43 -0.68
CA LYS A 69 15.31 -7.57 -1.43
C LYS A 69 14.23 -8.66 -1.50
N LEU A 70 13.71 -8.90 -2.70
CA LEU A 70 13.03 -10.16 -3.03
C LEU A 70 14.04 -11.31 -2.98
#